data_AF-A0A0G1KED5-F1
#
_entry.id   AF-A0A0G1KED5-F1
#
_cell.length_a   1.000
_cell.length_b   1.000
_cell.length_c   1.000
_cell.angle_alpha   90.00
_cell.angle_beta   90.00
_cell.angle_gamma   90.00
#
_symmetry.space_group_name_H-M   'P 1'
#
loop_
_entity.id
_entity.type
_entity.pdbx_description
1 polymer ?
#
loop_
_entity_poly.entity_id
_entity_poly.type
_entity_poly.pdbx_seq_one_letter_code
_entity_poly.pdbx_strand_id
1 'polypeptide(L)'
;MVNNNNEYLKSLPMVEVSFQDQFCGCEDEIIKTPWYILSKLNELGKQPKIGDKILLYEKDVDENNQYYYLCNTGEVIELNESEIKKYLPLESEISWSDFCYIDNQPIMVKIDKDAYLDLSLDSEVFVH
;
A
#
# COMPACT_ATOMS: atom_id res chain seq x y z
N MET A 1 4.56 19.63 15.83
CA MET A 1 4.83 18.21 15.51
C MET A 1 3.77 17.63 14.57
N VAL A 2 2.49 18.00 14.69
CA VAL A 2 1.41 17.56 13.76
C VAL A 2 1.59 18.07 12.32
N ASN A 3 1.99 19.34 12.11
CA ASN A 3 2.13 19.92 10.76
C ASN A 3 3.21 19.26 9.88
N ASN A 4 4.28 18.71 10.46
CA ASN A 4 5.34 18.06 9.67
C ASN A 4 4.90 16.72 9.09
N ASN A 5 3.97 16.01 9.76
CA ASN A 5 3.42 14.76 9.22
C ASN A 5 2.46 15.02 8.06
N ASN A 6 1.61 16.05 8.13
CA ASN A 6 0.67 16.34 7.04
C ASN A 6 1.38 16.75 5.74
N GLU A 7 2.41 17.61 5.81
CA GLU A 7 3.20 17.98 4.63
C GLU A 7 3.95 16.79 4.03
N TYR A 8 4.45 15.89 4.88
CA TYR A 8 5.04 14.64 4.42
C TYR A 8 4.00 13.76 3.70
N LEU A 9 2.82 13.53 4.30
CA LEU A 9 1.76 12.71 3.71
C LEU A 9 1.23 13.28 2.40
N LYS A 10 1.04 14.61 2.30
CA LYS A 10 0.66 15.32 1.06
C LYS A 10 1.64 15.09 -0.09
N SER A 11 2.92 14.88 0.22
CA SER A 11 3.97 14.68 -0.79
C SER A 11 3.97 13.27 -1.38
N LEU A 12 3.34 12.31 -0.69
CA LEU A 12 3.36 10.92 -1.11
C LEU A 12 2.37 10.69 -2.26
N PRO A 13 2.68 9.79 -3.20
CA PRO A 13 1.67 9.25 -4.09
C PRO A 13 0.59 8.55 -3.26
N MET A 14 -0.67 8.82 -3.60
CA MET A 14 -1.84 8.33 -2.87
C MET A 14 -2.54 7.24 -3.67
N VAL A 15 -2.88 6.13 -3.01
CA VAL A 15 -3.63 5.02 -3.61
C VAL A 15 -4.80 4.69 -2.68
N GLU A 16 -6.00 4.72 -3.25
CA GLU A 16 -7.20 4.24 -2.57
C GLU A 16 -7.18 2.72 -2.52
N VAL A 17 -7.48 2.16 -1.36
CA VAL A 17 -7.47 0.73 -1.08
C VAL A 17 -8.70 0.33 -0.26
N SER A 18 -8.94 -0.97 -0.11
CA SER A 18 -9.79 -1.49 0.97
C SER A 18 -8.97 -2.27 1.98
N PHE A 19 -8.90 -1.79 3.23
CA PHE A 19 -8.22 -2.49 4.31
C PHE A 19 -8.91 -3.80 4.71
N GLN A 20 -10.19 -3.94 4.42
CA GLN A 20 -10.93 -5.16 4.68
C GLN A 20 -10.81 -6.19 3.54
N ASP A 21 -10.80 -5.77 2.28
CA ASP A 21 -10.80 -6.70 1.14
C ASP A 21 -9.41 -6.93 0.53
N GLN A 22 -8.49 -5.99 0.73
CA GLN A 22 -7.12 -6.05 0.22
C GLN A 22 -6.09 -6.27 1.33
N PHE A 23 -6.49 -6.11 2.60
CA PHE A 23 -5.61 -6.27 3.77
C PHE A 23 -6.24 -7.05 4.95
N CYS A 24 -7.13 -8.02 4.70
CA CYS A 24 -7.66 -8.95 5.70
C CYS A 24 -6.62 -9.89 6.34
N GLY A 25 -5.41 -9.96 5.80
CA GLY A 25 -4.30 -10.75 6.32
C GLY A 25 -4.28 -12.20 5.83
N CYS A 26 -4.98 -12.53 4.74
CA CYS A 26 -4.88 -13.84 4.11
C CYS A 26 -3.61 -13.98 3.24
N GLU A 27 -3.15 -15.20 2.99
CA GLU A 27 -1.94 -15.45 2.17
C GLU A 27 -2.08 -14.90 0.74
N ASP A 28 -3.28 -14.95 0.18
CA ASP A 28 -3.61 -14.47 -1.17
C ASP A 28 -3.44 -12.95 -1.34
N GLU A 29 -3.70 -12.16 -0.29
CA GLU A 29 -3.61 -10.71 -0.31
C GLU A 29 -2.18 -10.19 -0.27
N ILE A 30 -1.26 -10.90 0.39
CA ILE A 30 0.13 -10.45 0.45
C ILE A 30 0.75 -10.39 -0.96
N ILE A 31 0.18 -11.14 -1.90
CA ILE A 31 0.67 -11.25 -3.27
C ILE A 31 -0.12 -10.33 -4.21
N LYS A 32 -1.45 -10.29 -4.09
CA LYS A 32 -2.31 -9.48 -4.96
C LYS A 32 -2.27 -7.99 -4.64
N THR A 33 -2.09 -7.64 -3.37
CA THR A 33 -2.23 -6.24 -2.96
C THR A 33 -1.05 -5.36 -3.37
N PRO A 34 0.22 -5.81 -3.30
CA PRO A 34 1.31 -5.11 -3.96
C PRO A 34 1.06 -4.86 -5.45
N TRP A 35 0.53 -5.86 -6.18
CA TRP A 35 0.21 -5.72 -7.61
C TRP A 35 -0.83 -4.63 -7.86
N TYR A 36 -1.90 -4.64 -7.07
CA TYR A 36 -2.94 -3.61 -7.14
C TYR A 36 -2.37 -2.20 -6.93
N ILE A 37 -1.59 -2.00 -5.86
CA ILE A 37 -1.00 -0.69 -5.52
C ILE A 37 -0.10 -0.20 -6.65
N LEU A 38 0.79 -1.06 -7.16
CA LEU A 38 1.74 -0.68 -8.21
C LEU A 38 1.04 -0.37 -9.54
N SER A 39 0.01 -1.15 -9.90
CA SER A 39 -0.81 -0.88 -11.08
C SER A 39 -1.48 0.50 -10.97
N LYS A 40 -2.06 0.81 -9.80
CA LYS A 40 -2.69 2.12 -9.54
C LYS A 40 -1.70 3.27 -9.63
N LEU A 41 -0.49 3.13 -9.11
CA LEU A 41 0.55 4.15 -9.25
C LEU A 41 0.89 4.42 -10.71
N ASN A 42 1.03 3.37 -11.51
CA ASN A 42 1.29 3.50 -12.94
C ASN A 42 0.12 4.17 -13.68
N GLU A 43 -1.14 3.84 -13.36
CA GLU A 43 -2.34 4.53 -13.89
C GLU A 43 -2.34 6.04 -13.57
N LEU A 44 -1.80 6.43 -12.40
CA LEU A 44 -1.65 7.82 -11.98
C LEU A 44 -0.46 8.54 -12.65
N GLY A 45 0.26 7.88 -13.55
CA GLY A 45 1.48 8.43 -14.19
C GLY A 45 2.64 8.59 -13.22
N LYS A 46 2.60 7.92 -12.06
CA LYS A 46 3.69 7.87 -11.08
C LYS A 46 4.46 6.58 -11.33
N GLN A 47 5.69 6.69 -11.83
CA GLN A 47 6.58 5.54 -11.91
C GLN A 47 7.17 5.28 -10.52
N PRO A 48 6.75 4.21 -9.82
CA PRO A 48 7.33 3.89 -8.52
C PRO A 48 8.80 3.52 -8.67
N LYS A 49 9.56 3.69 -7.60
CA LYS A 49 10.92 3.22 -7.43
C LYS A 49 11.04 2.47 -6.12
N ILE A 50 12.06 1.61 -6.03
CA ILE A 50 12.39 0.95 -4.76
C ILE A 50 12.78 2.02 -3.73
N GLY A 51 12.22 1.90 -2.53
CA GLY A 51 12.32 2.88 -1.45
C GLY A 51 11.23 3.96 -1.47
N ASP A 52 10.40 4.03 -2.52
CA ASP A 52 9.31 5.00 -2.55
C ASP A 52 8.29 4.69 -1.46
N LYS A 53 7.87 5.75 -0.77
CA LYS A 53 6.80 5.74 0.22
C LYS A 53 5.48 6.09 -0.45
N ILE A 54 4.43 5.39 -0.08
CA ILE A 54 3.09 5.52 -0.67
C ILE A 54 2.10 5.73 0.48
N LEU A 55 1.17 6.66 0.31
CA LEU A 55 0.02 6.79 1.20
C LEU A 55 -1.12 5.91 0.69
N LEU A 56 -1.55 4.99 1.53
CA LEU A 56 -2.70 4.12 1.31
C LEU A 56 -3.86 4.67 2.12
N TYR A 57 -5.05 4.78 1.52
CA TYR A 57 -6.21 5.30 2.22
C TYR A 57 -7.50 4.58 1.84
N GLU A 58 -8.43 4.51 2.78
CA GLU A 58 -9.82 4.06 2.57
C GLU A 58 -10.75 5.05 3.28
N LYS A 59 -11.94 5.27 2.72
CA LYS A 59 -13.00 5.97 3.45
C LYS A 59 -13.74 4.97 4.31
N ASP A 60 -13.82 5.25 5.61
CA ASP A 60 -14.52 4.39 6.57
C ASP A 60 -15.49 5.23 7.43
N VAL A 61 -16.31 4.54 8.22
CA VAL A 61 -17.30 5.13 9.11
C VAL A 61 -17.08 4.65 10.54
N ASP A 62 -17.03 5.59 11.49
CA ASP A 62 -16.85 5.26 12.90
C ASP A 62 -18.15 4.74 13.54
N GLU A 63 -18.08 4.34 14.81
CA GLU A 63 -19.24 3.86 15.60
C GLU A 63 -20.37 4.92 15.74
N ASN A 64 -20.07 6.20 15.49
CA ASN A 64 -21.00 7.33 15.57
C ASN A 64 -21.59 7.73 14.21
N ASN A 65 -21.37 6.95 13.15
CA ASN A 65 -21.72 7.27 11.76
C ASN A 65 -20.99 8.51 11.18
N GLN A 66 -19.82 8.86 11.70
CA GLN A 66 -18.97 9.89 11.14
C GLN A 66 -17.98 9.28 10.15
N TYR A 67 -17.91 9.87 8.96
CA TYR A 67 -16.96 9.45 7.94
C TYR A 67 -15.56 10.00 8.23
N TYR A 68 -14.55 9.18 7.96
CA TYR A 68 -13.14 9.52 8.08
C TYR A 68 -12.31 8.78 7.02
N TYR A 69 -11.04 9.14 6.89
CA TYR A 69 -10.05 8.40 6.11
C TYR A 69 -9.20 7.56 7.04
N LEU A 70 -9.29 6.25 6.90
CA LEU A 70 -8.32 5.32 7.47
C LEU A 70 -7.09 5.32 6.55
N CYS A 71 -5.91 5.59 7.10
CA CYS A 71 -4.69 5.76 6.34
C CYS A 71 -3.57 4.85 6.85
N ASN A 72 -2.67 4.45 5.95
CA ASN A 72 -1.42 3.79 6.29
C ASN A 72 -0.33 4.14 5.26
N THR A 73 0.94 3.93 5.60
CA THR A 73 2.04 4.07 4.65
C THR A 73 2.58 2.72 4.20
N GLY A 74 2.78 2.59 2.89
CA GLY A 74 3.52 1.49 2.28
C GLY A 74 4.90 1.93 1.81
N GLU A 75 5.85 0.99 1.73
CA GLU A 75 7.15 1.18 1.10
C GLU A 75 7.35 0.15 0.00
N VAL A 76 7.78 0.60 -1.17
CA VAL A 76 8.21 -0.29 -2.24
C VAL A 76 9.56 -0.90 -1.87
N ILE A 77 9.63 -2.21 -1.68
CA ILE A 77 10.86 -2.91 -1.34
C ILE A 77 11.18 -3.99 -2.37
N GLU A 78 12.46 -4.28 -2.52
CA GLU A 78 12.94 -5.42 -3.31
C GLU A 78 12.55 -6.73 -2.62
N LEU A 79 12.02 -7.68 -3.39
CA LEU A 79 11.81 -9.05 -2.94
C LEU A 79 13.09 -9.85 -3.11
N ASN A 80 13.64 -10.37 -2.01
CA ASN A 80 14.77 -11.30 -2.11
C ASN A 80 14.30 -12.76 -2.26
N GLU A 81 15.20 -13.64 -2.73
CA GLU A 81 14.89 -15.06 -2.91
C GLU A 81 14.32 -15.75 -1.67
N SER A 82 14.72 -15.32 -0.47
CA SER A 82 14.26 -15.91 0.79
C SER A 82 12.82 -15.52 1.12
N GLU A 83 12.39 -14.31 0.74
CA GLU A 83 11.03 -13.83 0.87
C GLU A 83 10.12 -14.43 -0.18
N ILE A 84 10.60 -14.49 -1.43
CA ILE A 84 9.90 -15.15 -2.53
C ILE A 84 9.54 -16.59 -2.16
N LYS A 85 10.48 -17.34 -1.57
CA LYS A 85 10.22 -18.72 -1.09
C LYS A 85 9.17 -18.82 0.03
N LYS A 86 8.90 -17.75 0.78
CA LYS A 86 7.81 -17.74 1.78
C LYS A 86 6.45 -17.61 1.12
N TYR A 87 6.38 -16.93 -0.03
CA TYR A 87 5.17 -16.72 -0.83
C TYR A 87 4.94 -17.81 -1.87
N LEU A 88 5.93 -18.68 -2.06
CA LEU A 88 5.85 -19.90 -2.84
C LEU A 88 5.70 -21.10 -1.89
N PRO A 89 4.57 -21.33 -1.19
CA PRO A 89 4.38 -22.61 -0.52
C PRO A 89 4.60 -23.75 -1.52
N LEU A 90 5.05 -24.90 -1.02
CA LEU A 90 5.44 -26.09 -1.78
C LEU A 90 4.33 -26.71 -2.68
N GLU A 91 3.16 -26.06 -2.82
CA GLU A 91 2.06 -26.39 -3.73
C GLU A 91 1.35 -25.15 -4.34
N SER A 92 1.91 -23.93 -4.22
CA SER A 92 1.24 -22.71 -4.74
C SER A 92 1.40 -22.54 -6.25
N GLU A 93 0.32 -22.12 -6.92
CA GLU A 93 0.24 -21.82 -8.37
C GLU A 93 1.04 -20.57 -8.81
N ILE A 94 1.79 -19.95 -7.92
CA ILE A 94 2.41 -18.65 -8.13
C ILE A 94 3.76 -18.86 -8.80
N SER A 95 3.88 -18.33 -10.01
CA SER A 95 5.07 -18.42 -10.84
C SER A 95 5.92 -17.15 -10.74
N TRP A 96 7.19 -17.23 -11.11
CA TRP A 96 8.07 -16.06 -11.19
C TRP A 96 7.51 -14.93 -12.08
N SER A 97 6.74 -15.27 -13.11
CA SER A 97 6.09 -14.29 -13.99
C SER A 97 4.95 -13.50 -13.32
N ASP A 98 4.45 -13.96 -12.17
CA ASP A 98 3.32 -13.31 -11.49
C ASP A 98 3.76 -12.17 -10.56
N PHE A 99 5.06 -12.05 -10.28
CA PHE A 99 5.59 -10.95 -9.48
C PHE A 99 5.56 -9.62 -10.26
N CYS A 100 5.42 -8.51 -9.52
CA CYS A 100 5.63 -7.18 -10.09
C CYS A 100 7.12 -6.87 -10.18
N TYR A 101 7.52 -6.18 -11.24
CA TYR A 101 8.91 -5.83 -11.48
C TYR A 101 9.09 -4.32 -11.67
N ILE A 102 10.15 -3.77 -11.06
CA ILE A 102 10.71 -2.46 -11.38
C ILE A 102 12.17 -2.70 -11.77
N ASP A 103 12.60 -2.18 -12.91
CA ASP A 103 13.98 -2.35 -13.39
C ASP A 103 14.46 -3.83 -13.42
N ASN A 104 13.56 -4.75 -13.77
CA ASN A 104 13.75 -6.22 -13.75
C ASN A 104 13.98 -6.83 -12.36
N GLN A 105 13.75 -6.09 -11.28
CA GLN A 105 13.78 -6.61 -9.92
C GLN A 105 12.35 -6.87 -9.43
N PRO A 106 12.07 -8.07 -8.88
CA PRO A 106 10.77 -8.33 -8.27
C PRO A 106 10.61 -7.46 -7.03
N ILE A 107 9.43 -6.90 -6.84
CA ILE A 107 9.16 -5.99 -5.72
C ILE A 107 7.87 -6.35 -5.00
N MET A 108 7.76 -5.83 -3.77
CA MET A 108 6.52 -5.82 -3.00
C MET A 108 6.30 -4.44 -2.37
N VAL A 109 5.08 -4.18 -1.95
CA VAL A 109 4.76 -3.03 -1.10
C VAL A 109 4.61 -3.54 0.33
N LYS A 110 5.55 -3.17 1.20
CA LYS A 110 5.52 -3.50 2.62
C LYS A 110 4.75 -2.42 3.36
N ILE A 111 3.70 -2.82 4.06
CA ILE A 111 2.85 -1.91 4.83
C ILE A 111 3.20 -2.00 6.29
N ASP A 112 3.21 -0.85 6.94
CA ASP A 112 3.47 -0.75 8.37
C ASP A 112 2.17 -1.04 9.16
N LYS A 113 2.02 -2.27 9.64
CA LYS A 113 0.81 -2.70 10.36
C LYS A 113 0.55 -1.92 11.65
N ASP A 114 1.55 -1.24 12.20
CA ASP A 114 1.45 -0.52 13.46
C ASP A 114 1.25 0.99 13.26
N ALA A 115 1.18 1.47 12.00
CA ALA A 115 1.16 2.89 11.65
C ALA A 115 -0.16 3.39 11.04
N TYR A 116 -1.30 2.80 11.44
CA TYR A 116 -2.60 3.30 11.02
C TYR A 116 -2.88 4.70 11.59
N LEU A 117 -3.45 5.55 10.76
CA LEU A 117 -3.78 6.94 11.08
C LEU A 117 -5.22 7.23 10.66
N ASP A 118 -6.01 7.79 11.57
CA ASP A 118 -7.35 8.26 11.27
C ASP A 118 -7.30 9.75 10.97
N LEU A 119 -7.66 10.12 9.73
CA LEU A 119 -7.70 11.51 9.29
C LEU A 119 -9.14 11.93 9.01
N SER A 120 -9.52 13.13 9.41
CA SER A 120 -10.85 13.68 9.12
C SER A 120 -11.03 13.94 7.62
N LEU A 121 -12.29 13.98 7.14
CA LEU A 121 -12.58 14.25 5.72
C LEU A 121 -12.11 15.63 5.23
N ASP A 122 -11.97 16.60 6.15
CA ASP A 122 -11.45 17.95 5.89
C ASP A 122 -9.93 18.05 6.09
N SER A 123 -9.24 16.92 6.31
CA SER A 123 -7.78 16.87 6.43
C SER A 123 -7.13 17.45 5.18
N GLU A 124 -6.22 18.41 5.39
CA GLU A 124 -5.47 19.06 4.32
C GLU A 124 -4.69 18.07 3.44
N VAL A 125 -4.43 16.85 3.91
CA VAL A 125 -3.81 15.77 3.11
C VAL A 125 -4.59 15.49 1.83
N PHE A 126 -5.92 15.61 1.87
CA PHE A 126 -6.82 15.27 0.77
C PHE A 126 -7.47 16.49 0.10
N VAL A 127 -7.26 17.69 0.65
CA VAL A 127 -7.80 18.94 0.09
C VAL A 127 -6.78 19.52 -0.89
N HIS A 128 -7.12 19.49 -2.18
CA HIS A 128 -6.33 20.06 -3.28
C HIS A 128 -6.76 21.49 -3.63
#